data_AF-A0A2G4J960-F1
#
_entry.id   AF-A0A2G4J960-F1
#
_cell.length_a   1.000
_cell.length_b   1.000
_cell.length_c   1.000
_cell.angle_alpha   90.00
_cell.angle_beta   90.00
_cell.angle_gamma   90.00
#
_symmetry.space_group_name_H-M   'P 1'
#
loop_
_entity.id
_entity.type
_entity.pdbx_description
1 polymer ?
#
loop_
_entity_poly.entity_id
_entity_poly.type
_entity_poly.pdbx_seq_one_letter_code
_entity_poly.pdbx_strand_id
1 'polypeptide(L)'
;MDQLGVASFCEGRLATYPFWLDLDRQSALAYGAIGPEAAWMRSAVIDEALAFVTRLPGIERLTFSDGTPFADEATQAWLATCQAERMGGGTTDKFSAAKKQANESLGSGDSDAAVAALQDFLSNTRSGRDQFRARVALAELALGLKKDLDVQPLINPLLDECERLNLMYWEPELALLAWRLKLRAARAIAKQLEDTQDLEKIAASQRVVQLALKQVSVLDFGEAMRQV
;
A
#
# COMPACT_ATOMS: atom_id res chain seq x y z
N MET A 1 14.16 -30.15 19.56
CA MET A 1 12.71 -29.84 19.58
C MET A 1 12.40 -29.23 18.22
N ASP A 2 11.35 -29.67 17.54
CA ASP A 2 10.94 -29.08 16.26
C ASP A 2 10.54 -27.61 16.45
N GLN A 3 10.88 -26.74 15.49
CA GLN A 3 10.62 -25.29 15.59
C GLN A 3 9.13 -25.00 15.65
N LEU A 4 8.31 -25.79 14.95
CA LEU A 4 6.86 -25.71 15.05
C LEU A 4 6.36 -26.06 16.47
N GLY A 5 7.02 -27.03 17.11
CA GLY A 5 6.73 -27.43 18.49
C GLY A 5 7.07 -26.34 19.50
N VAL A 6 8.17 -25.61 19.28
CA VAL A 6 8.55 -24.45 20.12
C VAL A 6 7.53 -23.33 19.99
N ALA A 7 7.13 -22.98 18.76
CA ALA A 7 6.10 -21.95 18.54
C ALA A 7 4.78 -22.35 19.20
N SER A 8 4.28 -23.57 18.96
CA SER A 8 3.04 -24.08 19.56
C SER A 8 3.08 -24.08 21.10
N PHE A 9 4.23 -24.42 21.69
CA PHE A 9 4.44 -24.35 23.13
C PHE A 9 4.31 -22.92 23.68
N CYS A 10 4.86 -21.93 22.98
CA CYS A 10 4.81 -20.52 23.39
C CYS A 10 3.38 -19.96 23.24
N GLU A 11 2.78 -20.12 22.06
CA GLU A 11 1.42 -19.66 21.74
C GLU A 11 0.38 -20.24 22.70
N GLY A 12 0.50 -21.53 23.06
CA GLY A 12 -0.41 -22.19 24.00
C GLY A 12 -0.38 -21.62 25.43
N ARG A 13 0.60 -20.77 25.76
CA ARG A 13 0.76 -20.15 27.09
C ARG A 13 0.36 -18.69 27.13
N LEU A 14 0.19 -18.02 25.99
CA LEU A 14 -0.16 -16.59 25.94
C LEU A 14 -1.49 -16.29 26.65
N ALA A 15 -2.48 -17.19 26.57
CA ALA A 15 -3.75 -17.01 27.27
C ALA A 15 -3.59 -17.02 28.80
N THR A 16 -2.62 -17.77 29.33
CA THR A 16 -2.35 -17.88 30.76
C THR A 16 -1.37 -16.81 31.23
N TYR A 17 -0.42 -16.42 30.38
CA TYR A 17 0.63 -15.45 30.67
C TYR A 17 0.63 -14.32 29.63
N PRO A 18 -0.43 -13.50 29.55
CA PRO A 18 -0.60 -12.50 28.49
C PRO A 18 0.41 -11.35 28.54
N PHE A 19 1.13 -11.21 29.65
CA PHE A 19 2.15 -10.17 29.83
C PHE A 19 3.58 -10.70 29.67
N TRP A 20 3.76 -12.00 29.38
CA TRP A 20 5.09 -12.58 29.26
C TRP A 20 5.58 -12.49 27.80
N LEU A 21 6.13 -11.32 27.45
CA LEU A 21 6.55 -10.96 26.10
C LEU A 21 7.72 -11.80 25.57
N ASP A 22 8.43 -12.50 26.45
CA ASP A 22 9.44 -13.48 26.04
C ASP A 22 8.82 -14.60 25.20
N LEU A 23 7.56 -14.97 25.45
CA LEU A 23 6.84 -15.96 24.66
C LEU A 23 6.68 -15.49 23.21
N ASP A 24 6.31 -14.23 22.99
CA ASP A 24 6.17 -13.64 21.66
C ASP A 24 7.51 -13.62 20.91
N ARG A 25 8.61 -13.26 21.60
CA ARG A 25 9.96 -13.34 21.00
C ARG A 25 10.30 -14.78 20.60
N GLN A 26 10.07 -15.76 21.47
CA GLN A 26 10.40 -17.15 21.17
C GLN A 26 9.53 -17.71 20.02
N SER A 27 8.23 -17.38 19.97
CA SER A 27 7.37 -17.67 18.83
C SER A 27 7.92 -17.08 17.53
N ALA A 28 8.30 -15.80 17.53
CA ALA A 28 8.84 -15.13 16.35
C ALA A 28 10.19 -15.72 15.88
N LEU A 29 11.06 -16.14 16.81
CA LEU A 29 12.31 -16.82 16.48
C LEU A 29 12.05 -18.21 15.88
N ALA A 30 11.13 -18.97 16.47
CA ALA A 30 10.74 -20.29 15.98
C ALA A 30 10.17 -20.21 14.55
N TYR A 31 9.24 -19.29 14.29
CA TYR A 31 8.73 -19.06 12.94
C TYR A 31 9.81 -18.60 11.96
N GLY A 32 10.78 -17.81 12.41
CA GLY A 32 11.94 -17.42 11.59
C GLY A 32 12.82 -18.61 11.20
N ALA A 33 12.98 -19.58 12.09
CA ALA A 33 13.79 -20.78 11.85
C ALA A 33 13.11 -21.79 10.92
N ILE A 34 11.78 -21.77 10.80
CA ILE A 34 11.04 -22.62 9.83
C ILE A 34 11.29 -22.13 8.39
N GLY A 35 11.45 -20.83 8.18
CA GLY A 35 11.78 -20.25 6.88
C GLY A 35 10.59 -19.57 6.18
N PRO A 36 10.65 -19.38 4.84
CA PRO A 36 9.73 -18.50 4.10
C PRO A 36 8.24 -18.81 4.26
N GLU A 37 7.88 -20.09 4.41
CA GLU A 37 6.50 -20.54 4.58
C GLU A 37 5.86 -20.02 5.88
N ALA A 38 6.68 -19.76 6.90
CA ALA A 38 6.25 -19.23 8.20
C ALA A 38 6.52 -17.73 8.37
N ALA A 39 7.03 -17.05 7.34
CA ALA A 39 7.38 -15.64 7.42
C ALA A 39 6.19 -14.73 7.78
N TRP A 40 4.99 -15.09 7.31
CA TRP A 40 3.76 -14.35 7.63
C TRP A 40 3.36 -14.50 9.11
N MET A 41 3.53 -15.70 9.69
CA MET A 41 3.27 -15.94 11.12
C MET A 41 4.25 -15.15 11.98
N ARG A 42 5.55 -15.20 11.64
CA ARG A 42 6.58 -14.37 12.30
C ARG A 42 6.22 -12.88 12.26
N SER A 43 5.79 -12.37 11.11
CA SER A 43 5.40 -10.97 10.98
C SER A 43 4.21 -10.63 11.86
N ALA A 44 3.19 -11.49 11.88
CA ALA A 44 1.97 -11.29 12.68
C ALA A 44 2.27 -11.23 14.19
N VAL A 45 3.13 -12.12 14.70
CA VAL A 45 3.55 -12.09 16.12
C VAL A 45 4.30 -10.78 16.44
N ILE A 46 5.22 -10.36 15.57
CA ILE A 46 5.93 -9.08 15.75
C ILE A 46 4.95 -7.90 15.75
N ASP A 47 3.97 -7.89 14.85
CA ASP A 47 2.98 -6.83 14.73
C ASP A 47 2.13 -6.69 16.00
N GLU A 48 1.66 -7.81 16.53
CA GLU A 48 0.83 -7.82 17.74
C GLU A 48 1.65 -7.43 18.98
N ALA A 49 2.87 -7.95 19.13
CA ALA A 49 3.76 -7.59 20.24
C ALA A 49 4.06 -6.07 20.25
N LEU A 50 4.35 -5.49 19.09
CA LEU A 50 4.58 -4.04 18.97
C LEU A 50 3.31 -3.23 19.22
N ALA A 51 2.15 -3.68 18.71
CA ALA A 51 0.87 -3.03 18.96
C ALA A 51 0.52 -3.03 20.46
N PHE A 52 0.79 -4.14 21.15
CA PHE A 52 0.57 -4.28 22.58
C PHE A 52 1.41 -3.29 23.40
N VAL A 53 2.72 -3.24 23.14
CA VAL A 53 3.65 -2.32 23.81
C VAL A 53 3.33 -0.85 23.47
N THR A 54 2.87 -0.58 22.25
CA THR A 54 2.43 0.78 21.86
C THR A 54 1.16 1.20 22.60
N ARG A 55 0.22 0.28 22.79
CA ARG A 55 -1.03 0.54 23.52
C ARG A 55 -0.79 0.73 25.02
N LEU A 56 0.22 0.07 25.59
CA LEU A 56 0.59 0.15 27.00
C LEU A 56 2.08 0.49 27.16
N PRO A 57 2.47 1.78 27.00
CA PRO A 57 3.87 2.17 27.06
C PRO A 57 4.52 1.82 28.40
N GLY A 58 5.65 1.13 28.36
CA GLY A 58 6.41 0.73 29.55
C GLY A 58 6.01 -0.61 30.16
N ILE A 59 5.06 -1.32 29.57
CA ILE A 59 4.67 -2.69 29.97
C ILE A 59 5.87 -3.64 29.94
N GLU A 60 6.77 -3.47 28.97
CA GLU A 60 7.98 -4.28 28.77
C GLU A 60 9.02 -4.12 29.90
N ARG A 61 8.86 -3.13 30.77
CA ARG A 61 9.72 -2.89 31.93
C ARG A 61 9.13 -3.38 33.26
N LEU A 62 7.93 -3.96 33.24
CA LEU A 62 7.28 -4.46 34.45
C LEU A 62 7.73 -5.89 34.78
N THR A 63 7.38 -6.33 35.99
CA THR A 63 7.70 -7.66 36.51
C THR A 63 6.44 -8.32 37.09
N PHE A 64 6.40 -9.64 37.04
CA PHE A 64 5.46 -10.45 37.81
C PHE A 64 5.74 -10.31 39.32
N SER A 65 4.80 -10.80 40.13
CA SER A 65 4.90 -10.73 41.60
C SER A 65 6.07 -11.51 42.19
N ASP A 66 6.62 -12.47 41.44
CA ASP A 66 7.79 -13.27 41.81
C ASP A 66 9.12 -12.59 41.39
N GLY A 67 9.05 -11.42 40.77
CA GLY A 67 10.20 -10.68 40.28
C GLY A 67 10.64 -11.04 38.86
N THR A 68 10.01 -12.03 38.21
CA THR A 68 10.29 -12.37 36.81
C THR A 68 9.89 -11.20 35.90
N PRO A 69 10.77 -10.71 35.01
CA PRO A 69 10.42 -9.61 34.11
C PRO A 69 9.38 -10.05 33.07
N PHE A 70 8.53 -9.11 32.64
CA PHE A 70 7.61 -9.33 31.52
C PHE A 70 8.37 -9.50 30.20
N ALA A 71 9.47 -8.76 30.03
CA ALA A 71 10.43 -8.92 28.96
C ALA A 71 11.86 -8.92 29.52
N ASP A 72 12.61 -9.99 29.28
CA ASP A 72 14.04 -10.01 29.56
C ASP A 72 14.82 -8.99 28.71
N GLU A 73 16.10 -8.78 29.01
CA GLU A 73 16.94 -7.81 28.29
C GLU A 73 17.00 -8.11 26.79
N ALA A 74 17.02 -9.39 26.41
CA ALA A 74 17.03 -9.80 25.01
C ALA A 74 15.70 -9.53 24.30
N THR A 75 14.58 -9.64 25.02
CA THR A 75 13.23 -9.33 24.55
C THR A 75 13.03 -7.83 24.43
N GLN A 76 13.53 -7.02 25.36
CA GLN A 76 13.52 -5.56 25.23
C GLN A 76 14.37 -5.10 24.04
N ALA A 77 15.56 -5.66 23.85
CA ALA A 77 16.40 -5.37 22.67
C ALA A 77 15.74 -5.83 21.36
N TRP A 78 15.08 -6.99 21.37
CA TRP A 78 14.34 -7.51 20.22
C TRP A 78 13.14 -6.61 19.87
N LEU A 79 12.36 -6.18 20.86
CA LEU A 79 11.26 -5.22 20.67
C LEU A 79 11.78 -3.90 20.11
N ALA A 80 12.88 -3.37 20.64
CA ALA A 80 13.49 -2.15 20.12
C ALA A 80 14.00 -2.33 18.67
N THR A 81 14.59 -3.49 18.35
CA THR A 81 15.02 -3.82 16.99
C THR A 81 13.83 -3.94 16.04
N CYS A 82 12.78 -4.68 16.41
CA CYS A 82 11.57 -4.81 15.61
C CYS A 82 10.87 -3.45 15.45
N GLN A 83 10.79 -2.65 16.52
CA GLN A 83 10.28 -1.30 16.45
C GLN A 83 11.13 -0.46 15.50
N ALA A 84 12.46 -0.51 15.57
CA ALA A 84 13.35 0.18 14.63
C ALA A 84 13.26 -0.38 13.20
N GLU A 85 13.00 -1.66 12.99
CA GLU A 85 12.71 -2.21 11.65
C GLU A 85 11.37 -1.71 11.11
N ARG A 86 10.39 -1.46 12.00
CA ARG A 86 9.07 -0.93 11.65
C ARG A 86 8.96 0.59 11.68
N MET A 87 9.92 1.29 12.30
CA MET A 87 10.00 2.75 12.47
C MET A 87 11.16 3.39 11.69
N GLY A 88 12.31 2.71 11.64
CA GLY A 88 13.46 2.99 10.77
C GLY A 88 13.33 2.35 9.40
N GLY A 89 12.45 1.35 9.26
CA GLY A 89 11.47 1.41 8.20
C GLY A 89 10.52 2.54 8.55
N GLY A 90 10.86 3.79 8.18
CA GLY A 90 9.80 4.78 8.07
C GLY A 90 8.68 4.17 7.22
N THR A 91 7.59 4.88 7.10
CA THR A 91 6.84 4.80 5.86
C THR A 91 7.74 5.26 4.69
N THR A 92 8.85 4.57 4.38
CA THR A 92 9.19 4.27 3.01
C THR A 92 8.02 3.45 2.53
N ASP A 93 6.98 4.19 2.17
CA ASP A 93 5.89 3.74 1.38
C ASP A 93 6.51 2.81 0.33
N LYS A 94 6.35 1.49 0.52
CA LYS A 94 7.05 0.50 -0.31
C LYS A 94 6.66 0.72 -1.77
N PHE A 95 5.44 1.22 -1.97
CA PHE A 95 4.99 1.74 -3.25
C PHE A 95 5.79 2.98 -3.71
N SER A 96 6.08 3.98 -2.86
CA SER A 96 6.98 5.10 -3.22
C SER A 96 8.38 4.63 -3.63
N ALA A 97 8.94 3.62 -2.97
CA ALA A 97 10.22 3.02 -3.38
C ALA A 97 10.10 2.36 -4.76
N ALA A 98 9.08 1.52 -4.97
CA ALA A 98 8.82 0.89 -6.27
C ALA A 98 8.52 1.92 -7.37
N LYS A 99 7.77 2.99 -7.06
CA LYS A 99 7.47 4.09 -7.98
C LYS A 99 8.72 4.89 -8.32
N LYS A 100 9.61 5.12 -7.35
CA LYS A 100 10.90 5.77 -7.60
C LYS A 100 11.76 4.93 -8.53
N GLN A 101 11.90 3.64 -8.27
CA GLN A 101 12.61 2.70 -9.14
C GLN A 101 12.03 2.69 -10.57
N ALA A 102 10.70 2.64 -10.70
CA ALA A 102 10.04 2.68 -12.00
C ALA A 102 10.33 4.00 -12.75
N ASN A 103 10.33 5.14 -12.06
CA ASN A 103 10.67 6.43 -12.65
C ASN A 103 12.15 6.51 -13.08
N GLU A 104 13.06 5.90 -12.32
CA GLU A 104 14.48 5.82 -12.68
C GLU A 104 14.67 4.98 -13.96
N SER A 105 14.00 3.82 -14.06
CA SER A 105 14.01 2.99 -15.28
C SER A 105 13.47 3.72 -16.51
N LEU A 106 12.40 4.53 -16.35
CA LEU A 106 11.90 5.39 -17.43
C LEU A 106 12.90 6.47 -17.82
N GLY A 107 13.62 7.05 -16.85
CA GLY A 107 14.68 8.03 -17.10
C GLY A 107 15.84 7.46 -17.92
N SER A 108 16.14 6.16 -17.75
CA SER A 108 17.10 5.42 -18.58
C SER A 108 16.55 4.93 -19.92
N GLY A 109 15.26 5.13 -20.20
CA GLY A 109 14.60 4.71 -21.44
C GLY A 109 14.10 3.25 -21.44
N ASP A 110 14.15 2.56 -20.29
CA ASP A 110 13.68 1.18 -20.14
C ASP A 110 12.24 1.16 -19.58
N SER A 111 11.27 1.22 -20.49
CA SER A 111 9.85 1.17 -20.13
C SER A 111 9.40 -0.18 -19.61
N ASP A 112 10.03 -1.26 -20.06
CA ASP A 112 9.63 -2.62 -19.68
C ASP A 112 10.09 -2.93 -18.26
N ALA A 113 11.31 -2.50 -17.88
CA ALA A 113 11.77 -2.58 -16.50
C ALA A 113 10.91 -1.74 -15.54
N ALA A 114 10.43 -0.57 -15.97
CA ALA A 114 9.55 0.26 -15.16
C ALA A 114 8.20 -0.43 -14.87
N VAL A 115 7.62 -1.07 -15.88
CA VAL A 115 6.39 -1.85 -15.74
C VAL A 115 6.62 -3.08 -14.86
N ALA A 116 7.72 -3.80 -15.07
CA ALA A 116 8.08 -4.98 -14.29
C ALA A 116 8.22 -4.64 -12.80
N ALA A 117 8.92 -3.56 -12.45
CA ALA A 117 9.09 -3.13 -11.05
C ALA A 117 7.75 -2.88 -10.33
N LEU A 118 6.78 -2.25 -11.00
CA LEU A 118 5.45 -2.01 -10.43
C LEU A 118 4.59 -3.29 -10.39
N GLN A 119 4.72 -4.19 -11.36
CA GLN A 119 4.02 -5.49 -11.37
C GLN A 119 4.55 -6.43 -10.27
N ASP A 120 5.86 -6.45 -10.06
CA ASP A 120 6.51 -7.19 -8.98
C ASP A 120 6.04 -6.65 -7.63
N PHE A 121 5.99 -5.33 -7.47
CA PHE A 121 5.43 -4.73 -6.26
C PHE A 121 3.96 -5.11 -6.05
N LEU A 122 3.13 -5.01 -7.09
CA LEU A 122 1.70 -5.35 -7.03
C LEU A 122 1.48 -6.82 -6.63
N SER A 123 2.31 -7.75 -7.12
CA SER A 123 2.21 -9.18 -6.81
C SER A 123 2.61 -9.52 -5.38
N ASN A 124 3.49 -8.71 -4.76
CA ASN A 124 4.01 -8.96 -3.43
C ASN A 124 3.27 -8.20 -2.31
N THR A 125 2.55 -7.13 -2.64
CA THR A 125 1.80 -6.36 -1.63
C THR A 125 0.44 -6.97 -1.32
N ARG A 126 0.07 -6.96 -0.03
CA ARG A 126 -1.26 -7.37 0.47
C ARG A 126 -2.14 -6.19 0.89
N SER A 127 -1.60 -4.97 0.84
CA SER A 127 -2.32 -3.74 1.17
C SER A 127 -3.21 -3.34 0.00
N GLY A 128 -4.54 -3.35 0.19
CA GLY A 128 -5.50 -2.94 -0.85
C GLY A 128 -5.26 -1.51 -1.34
N ARG A 129 -4.89 -0.61 -0.43
CA ARG A 129 -4.50 0.77 -0.74
C ARG A 129 -3.28 0.82 -1.66
N ASP A 130 -2.24 0.03 -1.38
CA ASP A 130 -1.03 0.03 -2.22
C ASP A 130 -1.25 -0.71 -3.54
N GLN A 131 -2.08 -1.74 -3.57
CA GLN A 131 -2.51 -2.38 -4.81
C GLN A 131 -3.25 -1.41 -5.73
N PHE A 132 -4.10 -0.55 -5.16
CA PHE A 132 -4.78 0.51 -5.91
C PHE A 132 -3.78 1.53 -6.47
N ARG A 133 -2.85 2.03 -5.63
CA ARG A 133 -1.82 3.00 -6.03
C ARG A 133 -0.89 2.45 -7.12
N ALA A 134 -0.51 1.18 -7.03
CA ALA A 134 0.28 0.48 -8.04
C ALA A 134 -0.45 0.37 -9.38
N ARG A 135 -1.74 0.01 -9.37
CA ARG A 135 -2.58 -0.04 -10.59
C ARG A 135 -2.76 1.33 -11.23
N VAL A 136 -2.97 2.39 -10.42
CA VAL A 136 -3.00 3.77 -10.92
C VAL A 136 -1.67 4.13 -11.60
N ALA A 137 -0.54 3.85 -10.95
CA ALA A 137 0.78 4.14 -11.50
C ALA A 137 1.03 3.40 -12.83
N LEU A 138 0.67 2.11 -12.91
CA LEU A 138 0.75 1.34 -14.17
C LEU A 138 -0.10 1.95 -15.28
N ALA A 139 -1.31 2.43 -14.98
CA ALA A 139 -2.16 3.08 -15.95
C ALA A 139 -1.64 4.48 -16.36
N GLU A 140 -1.00 5.22 -15.44
CA GLU A 140 -0.27 6.46 -15.76
C GLU A 140 0.89 6.19 -16.72
N LEU A 141 1.66 5.12 -16.50
CA LEU A 141 2.74 4.70 -17.40
C LEU A 141 2.21 4.34 -18.79
N ALA A 142 1.13 3.54 -18.85
CA ALA A 142 0.52 3.16 -20.11
C ALA A 142 0.08 4.38 -20.93
N LEU A 143 -0.53 5.37 -20.27
CA LEU A 143 -0.95 6.64 -20.90
C LEU A 143 0.24 7.49 -21.37
N GLY A 144 1.39 7.41 -20.69
CA GLY A 144 2.61 8.14 -21.05
C GLY A 144 3.39 7.52 -22.22
N LEU A 145 3.41 6.19 -22.31
CA LEU A 145 4.23 5.45 -23.28
C LEU A 145 3.60 5.38 -24.67
N LYS A 146 2.26 5.24 -24.77
CA LYS A 146 1.56 5.04 -26.05
C LYS A 146 0.37 5.98 -26.17
N LYS A 147 0.49 6.97 -27.07
CA LYS A 147 -0.58 7.97 -27.32
C LYS A 147 -1.85 7.38 -27.96
N ASP A 148 -1.72 6.24 -28.64
CA ASP A 148 -2.82 5.61 -29.38
C ASP A 148 -3.43 4.42 -28.62
N LEU A 149 -2.92 4.10 -27.42
CA LEU A 149 -3.44 2.99 -26.63
C LEU A 149 -4.71 3.41 -25.88
N ASP A 150 -5.78 2.65 -26.05
CA ASP A 150 -6.97 2.81 -25.23
C ASP A 150 -6.70 2.34 -23.78
N VAL A 151 -6.54 3.30 -22.87
CA VAL A 151 -6.32 3.06 -21.44
C VAL A 151 -7.62 2.94 -20.64
N GLN A 152 -8.79 3.14 -21.26
CA GLN A 152 -10.09 3.06 -20.55
C GLN A 152 -10.31 1.71 -19.83
N PRO A 153 -9.92 0.55 -20.39
CA PRO A 153 -10.03 -0.73 -19.69
C PRO A 153 -9.21 -0.82 -18.40
N LEU A 154 -8.14 -0.01 -18.25
CA LEU A 154 -7.33 0.05 -17.04
C LEU A 154 -7.92 1.03 -16.01
N ILE A 155 -8.58 2.09 -16.48
CA ILE A 155 -9.13 3.15 -15.62
C ILE A 155 -10.50 2.76 -15.07
N ASN A 156 -11.38 2.17 -15.88
CA ASN A 156 -12.76 1.89 -15.45
C ASN A 156 -12.84 1.00 -14.18
N PRO A 157 -12.06 -0.09 -14.04
CA PRO A 157 -12.07 -0.87 -12.80
C PRO A 157 -11.63 -0.09 -11.56
N LEU A 158 -10.75 0.91 -11.71
CA LEU A 158 -10.32 1.79 -10.61
C LEU A 158 -11.45 2.73 -10.18
N LEU A 159 -12.25 3.21 -11.14
CA LEU A 159 -13.43 4.04 -10.85
C LEU A 159 -14.55 3.22 -10.20
N ASP A 160 -14.83 2.02 -10.73
CA ASP A 160 -15.79 1.09 -10.15
C ASP A 160 -15.41 0.74 -8.71
N GLU A 161 -14.12 0.57 -8.43
CA GLU A 161 -13.60 0.36 -7.07
C GLU A 161 -13.75 1.59 -6.17
N CYS A 162 -13.57 2.81 -6.70
CA CYS A 162 -13.83 4.05 -5.97
C CYS A 162 -15.30 4.15 -5.53
N GLU A 163 -16.23 3.80 -6.42
CA GLU A 163 -17.66 3.82 -6.13
C GLU A 163 -18.04 2.70 -5.16
N ARG A 164 -17.63 1.46 -5.45
CA ARG A 164 -17.94 0.27 -4.63
C ARG A 164 -17.45 0.40 -3.18
N LEU A 165 -16.28 1.01 -2.98
CA LEU A 165 -15.69 1.20 -1.65
C LEU A 165 -16.01 2.59 -1.04
N ASN A 166 -16.76 3.43 -1.74
CA ASN A 166 -17.04 4.82 -1.34
C ASN A 166 -15.76 5.62 -0.98
N LEU A 167 -14.70 5.46 -1.78
CA LEU A 167 -13.40 6.10 -1.51
C LEU A 167 -13.49 7.62 -1.47
N MET A 168 -14.46 8.22 -2.18
CA MET A 168 -14.67 9.67 -2.17
C MET A 168 -14.96 10.24 -0.76
N TYR A 169 -15.51 9.43 0.15
CA TYR A 169 -15.78 9.86 1.54
C TYR A 169 -14.69 9.41 2.52
N TRP A 170 -14.15 8.19 2.34
CA TRP A 170 -13.24 7.58 3.32
C TRP A 170 -11.75 7.82 3.04
N GLU A 171 -11.33 7.87 1.77
CA GLU A 171 -9.97 8.18 1.34
C GLU A 171 -9.99 9.08 0.08
N PRO A 172 -10.40 10.36 0.22
CA PRO A 172 -10.61 11.25 -0.93
C PRO A 172 -9.35 11.44 -1.78
N GLU A 173 -8.17 11.42 -1.16
CA GLU A 173 -6.87 11.49 -1.84
C GLU A 173 -6.64 10.33 -2.80
N LEU A 174 -7.10 9.11 -2.44
CA LEU A 174 -6.94 7.93 -3.27
C LEU A 174 -7.89 7.97 -4.47
N ALA A 175 -9.15 8.37 -4.24
CA ALA A 175 -10.14 8.59 -5.29
C ALA A 175 -9.66 9.67 -6.27
N LEU A 176 -9.04 10.75 -5.76
CA LEU A 176 -8.54 11.85 -6.57
C LEU A 176 -7.47 11.38 -7.56
N LEU A 177 -6.62 10.43 -7.19
CA LEU A 177 -5.64 9.85 -8.13
C LEU A 177 -6.31 9.21 -9.35
N ALA A 178 -7.36 8.41 -9.15
CA ALA A 178 -8.07 7.75 -10.25
C ALA A 178 -8.86 8.75 -11.12
N TRP A 179 -9.52 9.73 -10.49
CA TRP A 179 -10.27 10.76 -11.23
C TRP A 179 -9.36 11.72 -12.01
N ARG A 180 -8.18 12.07 -11.47
CA ARG A 180 -7.13 12.81 -12.20
C ARG A 180 -6.66 12.03 -13.44
N LEU A 181 -6.43 10.73 -13.28
CA LEU A 181 -6.04 9.86 -14.40
C LEU A 181 -7.14 9.82 -15.48
N LYS A 182 -8.42 9.68 -15.08
CA LYS A 182 -9.56 9.73 -16.00
C LYS A 182 -9.65 11.06 -16.75
N LEU A 183 -9.50 12.18 -16.05
CA LEU A 183 -9.53 13.51 -16.65
C LEU A 183 -8.39 13.72 -17.65
N ARG A 184 -7.18 13.27 -17.31
CA ARG A 184 -6.01 13.32 -18.20
C ARG A 184 -6.24 12.49 -19.46
N ALA A 185 -6.75 11.27 -19.33
CA ALA A 185 -7.07 10.40 -20.47
C ALA A 185 -8.17 11.01 -21.35
N ALA A 186 -9.23 11.57 -20.75
CA ALA A 186 -10.33 12.20 -21.48
C ALA A 186 -9.86 13.42 -22.30
N ARG A 187 -8.96 14.24 -21.74
CA ARG A 187 -8.36 15.38 -22.46
C ARG A 187 -7.47 14.94 -23.62
N ALA A 188 -6.70 13.87 -23.45
CA ALA A 188 -5.88 13.34 -24.53
C ALA A 188 -6.74 12.93 -25.75
N ILE A 189 -7.86 12.25 -25.49
CA ILE A 189 -8.84 11.85 -26.52
C ILE A 189 -9.50 13.07 -27.14
N ALA A 190 -9.94 14.04 -26.34
CA ALA A 190 -10.57 15.27 -26.85
C ALA A 190 -9.65 16.02 -27.81
N LYS A 191 -8.36 16.15 -27.46
CA LYS A 191 -7.34 16.77 -28.31
C LYS A 191 -7.13 16.02 -29.64
N GLN A 192 -7.11 14.69 -29.62
CA GLN A 192 -7.01 13.89 -30.85
C GLN A 192 -8.24 14.06 -31.75
N LEU A 193 -9.42 14.22 -31.16
CA LEU A 193 -10.68 14.36 -31.89
C LEU A 193 -10.92 15.78 -32.45
N GLU A 194 -10.32 16.81 -31.86
CA GLU A 194 -10.33 18.17 -32.42
C GLU A 194 -9.77 18.20 -33.85
N ASP A 195 -8.77 17.36 -34.14
CA ASP A 195 -8.17 17.26 -35.47
C ASP A 195 -9.08 16.58 -36.50
N THR A 196 -10.13 15.85 -36.09
CA THR A 196 -10.93 14.98 -36.97
C THR A 196 -12.17 15.65 -37.57
N GLN A 197 -12.47 16.91 -37.22
CA GLN A 197 -13.66 17.69 -37.65
C GLN A 197 -15.04 17.04 -37.39
N ASP A 198 -15.10 15.96 -36.62
CA ASP A 198 -16.34 15.23 -36.29
C ASP A 198 -17.03 15.85 -35.07
N LEU A 199 -18.02 16.71 -35.31
CA LEU A 199 -18.71 17.49 -34.28
C LEU A 199 -19.39 16.61 -33.20
N GLU A 200 -19.94 15.46 -33.56
CA GLU A 200 -20.61 14.57 -32.60
C GLU A 200 -19.60 13.94 -31.63
N LYS A 201 -18.46 13.49 -32.16
CA LYS A 201 -17.38 12.93 -31.34
C LYS A 201 -16.70 13.97 -30.47
N ILE A 202 -16.55 15.20 -30.97
CA ILE A 202 -16.03 16.33 -30.20
C ILE A 202 -16.99 16.63 -29.02
N ALA A 203 -18.30 16.73 -29.27
CA ALA A 203 -19.27 16.96 -28.21
C ALA A 203 -19.29 15.81 -27.19
N ALA A 204 -19.17 14.55 -27.63
CA ALA A 204 -19.11 13.39 -26.75
C ALA A 204 -17.86 13.40 -25.86
N SER A 205 -16.68 13.70 -26.43
CA SER A 205 -15.43 13.76 -25.65
C SER A 205 -15.43 14.91 -24.64
N GLN A 206 -15.99 16.07 -25.01
CA GLN A 206 -16.18 17.20 -24.10
C GLN A 206 -17.09 16.83 -22.92
N ARG A 207 -18.17 16.07 -23.14
CA ARG A 207 -19.02 15.60 -22.03
C ARG A 207 -18.25 14.72 -21.04
N VAL A 208 -17.41 13.82 -21.55
CA VAL A 208 -16.57 12.96 -20.69
C VAL A 208 -15.59 13.79 -19.86
N VAL A 209 -14.96 14.81 -20.48
CA VAL A 209 -14.06 15.74 -19.78
C VAL A 209 -14.82 16.48 -18.67
N GLN A 210 -16.01 17.00 -18.96
CA GLN A 210 -16.83 17.72 -17.98
C GLN A 210 -17.28 16.83 -16.81
N LEU A 211 -17.64 15.58 -17.08
CA LEU A 211 -18.00 14.63 -16.04
C LEU A 211 -16.81 14.30 -15.13
N ALA A 212 -15.62 14.06 -15.70
CA ALA A 212 -14.42 13.80 -14.92
C ALA A 212 -14.01 15.03 -14.10
N LEU A 213 -14.07 16.23 -14.68
CA LEU A 213 -13.76 17.48 -14.00
C LEU A 213 -14.73 17.75 -12.83
N LYS A 214 -16.02 17.44 -13.01
CA LYS A 214 -17.02 17.51 -11.94
C LYS A 214 -16.65 16.61 -10.75
N GLN A 215 -16.15 15.39 -11.00
CA GLN A 215 -15.76 14.51 -9.90
C GLN A 215 -14.48 14.97 -9.21
N VAL A 216 -13.52 15.52 -9.96
CA VAL A 216 -12.32 16.15 -9.40
C VAL A 216 -12.70 17.36 -8.53
N SER A 217 -13.65 18.20 -8.95
CA SER A 217 -14.04 19.39 -8.18
C SER A 217 -14.74 19.09 -6.85
N VAL A 218 -15.36 17.92 -6.74
CA VAL A 218 -15.93 17.43 -5.47
C VAL A 218 -14.82 17.06 -4.48
N LEU A 219 -13.68 16.55 -4.96
CA LEU A 219 -12.58 16.07 -4.13
C LEU A 219 -11.54 17.17 -3.82
N ASP A 220 -11.19 18.00 -4.82
CA ASP A 220 -10.26 19.11 -4.68
C ASP A 220 -10.74 20.30 -5.54
N PHE A 221 -11.46 21.22 -4.89
CA PHE A 221 -11.97 22.42 -5.54
C PHE A 221 -10.85 23.36 -6.03
N GLY A 222 -9.72 23.41 -5.32
CA GLY A 222 -8.59 24.28 -5.66
C GLY A 222 -7.84 23.79 -6.91
N GLU A 223 -7.72 22.48 -7.08
CA GLU A 223 -7.24 21.91 -8.33
C GLU A 223 -8.23 22.13 -9.47
N ALA A 224 -9.53 21.90 -9.26
CA ALA A 224 -10.52 22.11 -10.30
C ALA A 224 -10.53 23.55 -10.83
N MET A 225 -10.35 24.57 -9.96
CA MET A 225 -10.25 25.96 -10.40
C MET A 225 -9.02 26.27 -11.26
N ARG A 226 -7.91 25.54 -11.09
CA ARG A 226 -6.73 25.68 -11.97
C ARG A 226 -6.94 25.07 -13.35
N GLN A 227 -8.05 24.34 -13.53
CA GLN A 227 -8.33 23.49 -14.68
C GLN A 227 -9.58 23.89 -15.47
N VAL A 228 -10.33 24.89 -14.99
CA VAL A 228 -11.40 25.61 -15.68
C VAL A 228 -10.79 26.81 -16.40
#